data_AF-A0A524G7P2-F1
#
_entry.id   AF-A0A524G7P2-F1
#
_cell.length_a   1.000
_cell.length_b   1.000
_cell.length_c   1.000
_cell.angle_alpha   90.00
_cell.angle_beta   90.00
_cell.angle_gamma   90.00
#
_symmetry.space_group_name_H-M   'P 1'
#
loop_
_entity.id
_entity.type
_entity.pdbx_description
1 polymer ?
#
loop_
_entity_poly.entity_id
_entity_poly.type
_entity_poly.pdbx_seq_one_letter_code
_entity_poly.pdbx_strand_id
1 'polypeptide(L)'
;MRGNVTGFGLLLVIILGLLVFSTVEIEVERSSPRAIHPSLLYLESQFTAHDPIVISSNQDFIDQEWSGNGSEANPYLLQDLSIESDDKCISISSTDVYFKIVDCYFSYENEQNQGIGVSLENADNGFIEQCHFVNLIYGVSVSHSDNTVIAFNEMDSVDVASINLFESEGCEVLNNSIRDSRNWGISARRVIDVSFVNNSFYNEFYGMQLEDSVNCVLINNEFEKVGLWIRGTESDHFLSNTFESNTVETKPISILENRFSEIIDASLHGQLFLFNSSDCIIENAIFDYRHVGVSLALCNDCIVQNLNSTYSQICLVELQLCINTEVTRCNIAESYNVGFRFLYTLNCSLTECKTGHSPSNTVFGIEMYNNQNTTIAWNVFQPSGIYCMDSSGCTIMYNHVKGNAGVQGPGIHLSNSHNCTIRENELCELYTGLTFEWGSSNVTIYNNLIHDNRHYGIEVGETCEGFRIYNNSFWYNDLEHAIDNGHTNYWDDGISIGNQWDDYNGTGVYVIPGSAGSVDHFPRSDPYYTRTITIVTTTTSTTSGGITTINPTLLLMFGIGSIGIVAFVVIIITKKR
;
A
#
# COMPACT_ATOMS: atom_id res chain seq x y z
N MET A 1 43.08 10.94 2.91
CA MET A 1 41.77 11.59 2.71
C MET A 1 40.75 10.49 2.48
N ARG A 2 40.31 9.89 3.59
CA ARG A 2 39.21 8.92 3.71
C ARG A 2 38.24 9.58 4.68
N GLY A 3 36.95 9.61 4.36
CA GLY A 3 35.91 10.24 5.18
C GLY A 3 35.03 11.14 4.31
N ASN A 4 33.72 10.94 4.41
CA ASN A 4 32.63 11.75 3.84
C ASN A 4 32.01 11.30 2.51
N VAL A 5 31.97 10.00 2.21
CA VAL A 5 31.11 9.46 1.12
C VAL A 5 29.99 8.54 1.64
N THR A 6 30.02 8.12 2.90
CA THR A 6 29.03 7.17 3.45
C THR A 6 27.81 7.84 4.11
N GLY A 7 27.88 9.13 4.47
CA GLY A 7 26.76 9.83 5.13
C GLY A 7 25.72 10.43 4.16
N PHE A 8 26.14 10.85 2.97
CA PHE A 8 25.23 11.45 1.99
C PHE A 8 24.48 10.41 1.15
N GLY A 9 25.05 9.22 0.94
CA GLY A 9 24.37 8.13 0.24
C GLY A 9 23.21 7.54 1.06
N LEU A 10 23.37 7.44 2.39
CA LEU A 10 22.34 6.89 3.27
C LEU A 10 21.18 7.87 3.50
N LEU A 11 21.49 9.18 3.63
CA LEU A 11 20.47 10.22 3.77
C LEU A 11 19.64 10.41 2.48
N LEU A 12 20.26 10.22 1.30
CA LEU A 12 19.53 10.30 0.02
C LEU A 12 18.65 9.05 -0.22
N VAL A 13 19.05 7.87 0.27
CA VAL A 13 18.24 6.64 0.24
C VAL A 13 17.07 6.71 1.22
N ILE A 14 17.24 7.38 2.37
CA ILE A 14 16.15 7.64 3.32
C ILE A 14 15.18 8.71 2.77
N ILE A 15 15.69 9.77 2.12
CA ILE A 15 14.85 10.83 1.55
C ILE A 15 14.15 10.41 0.25
N LEU A 16 14.76 9.54 -0.58
CA LEU A 16 14.09 8.93 -1.75
C LEU A 16 13.17 7.77 -1.35
N GLY A 17 13.50 7.02 -0.28
CA GLY A 17 12.56 6.11 0.35
C GLY A 17 11.32 6.83 0.89
N LEU A 18 11.48 8.04 1.43
CA LEU A 18 10.36 8.90 1.88
C LEU A 18 9.58 9.56 0.73
N LEU A 19 10.04 9.50 -0.52
CA LEU A 19 9.41 10.13 -1.68
C LEU A 19 8.83 9.13 -2.71
N VAL A 20 8.97 7.82 -2.50
CA VAL A 20 8.32 6.80 -3.36
C VAL A 20 7.38 5.87 -2.59
N PHE A 21 7.23 6.03 -1.28
CA PHE A 21 6.01 5.57 -0.60
C PHE A 21 5.00 6.70 -0.63
N SER A 22 4.38 6.94 -1.80
CA SER A 22 2.98 7.34 -1.72
C SER A 22 2.32 6.24 -0.89
N THR A 23 1.91 6.56 0.34
CA THR A 23 0.74 5.89 0.89
C THR A 23 -0.26 5.88 -0.26
N VAL A 24 -0.62 4.70 -0.75
CA VAL A 24 -1.80 4.62 -1.59
C VAL A 24 -2.92 5.02 -0.64
N GLU A 25 -3.19 6.33 -0.53
CA GLU A 25 -4.46 6.83 -0.10
C GLU A 25 -5.42 6.37 -1.19
N ILE A 26 -5.98 5.18 -0.99
CA ILE A 26 -7.09 4.72 -1.80
C ILE A 26 -8.24 5.66 -1.41
N GLU A 27 -8.45 6.69 -2.22
CA GLU A 27 -9.67 7.48 -2.19
C GLU A 27 -10.80 6.55 -2.68
N VAL A 28 -11.44 5.87 -1.73
CA VAL A 28 -12.63 5.08 -2.03
C VAL A 28 -13.76 6.07 -2.31
N GLU A 29 -14.01 6.34 -3.60
CA GLU A 29 -15.21 7.05 -3.99
C GLU A 29 -16.43 6.13 -3.77
N ARG A 30 -17.00 6.16 -2.56
CA ARG A 30 -18.32 5.57 -2.25
C ARG A 30 -19.13 6.49 -1.35
N SER A 31 -19.94 7.30 -2.00
CA SER A 31 -21.02 8.10 -1.45
C SER A 31 -22.13 7.21 -0.88
N SER A 32 -22.19 7.07 0.44
CA SER A 32 -23.47 6.92 1.14
C SER A 32 -23.57 8.07 2.12
N PRO A 33 -24.58 8.96 2.02
CA PRO A 33 -24.79 10.00 3.02
C PRO A 33 -25.00 9.32 4.37
N ARG A 34 -24.10 9.53 5.32
CA ARG A 34 -24.20 8.93 6.65
C ARG A 34 -25.26 9.69 7.43
N ALA A 35 -26.45 9.12 7.53
CA ALA A 35 -27.47 9.64 8.43
C ALA A 35 -26.95 9.52 9.86
N ILE A 36 -26.81 10.65 10.55
CA ILE A 36 -26.39 10.68 11.94
C ILE A 36 -27.43 9.91 12.75
N HIS A 37 -26.96 8.85 13.42
CA HIS A 37 -27.86 8.00 14.18
C HIS A 37 -28.43 8.81 15.35
N PRO A 38 -29.75 8.77 15.63
CA PRO A 38 -30.38 9.57 16.69
C PRO A 38 -29.75 9.42 18.09
N SER A 39 -29.04 8.33 18.34
CA SER A 39 -28.29 8.12 19.58
C SER A 39 -27.06 9.03 19.71
N LEU A 40 -26.40 9.39 18.60
CA LEU A 40 -25.23 10.26 18.60
C LEU A 40 -25.63 11.71 18.92
N LEU A 41 -26.72 12.19 18.30
CA LEU A 41 -27.31 13.50 18.59
C LEU A 41 -27.75 13.65 20.07
N TYR A 42 -28.30 12.58 20.66
CA TYR A 42 -28.66 12.58 22.08
C TYR A 42 -27.42 12.61 22.98
N LEU A 43 -26.37 11.88 22.61
CA LEU A 43 -25.11 11.86 23.36
C LEU A 43 -24.44 13.25 23.34
N GLU A 44 -24.28 13.84 22.16
CA GLU A 44 -23.71 15.18 22.00
C GLU A 44 -24.44 16.24 22.84
N SER A 45 -25.78 16.17 22.91
CA SER A 45 -26.59 17.13 23.67
C SER A 45 -26.34 17.15 25.19
N GLN A 46 -25.53 16.22 25.71
CA GLN A 46 -25.16 16.15 27.13
C GLN A 46 -23.96 17.04 27.47
N PHE A 47 -23.24 17.56 26.46
CA PHE A 47 -22.01 18.34 26.65
C PHE A 47 -22.24 19.84 26.42
N THR A 48 -21.31 20.67 26.90
CA THR A 48 -21.37 22.13 26.74
C THR A 48 -20.72 22.53 25.42
N ALA A 49 -21.49 23.12 24.51
CA ALA A 49 -20.95 23.62 23.24
C ALA A 49 -19.83 24.65 23.46
N HIS A 50 -18.73 24.51 22.72
CA HIS A 50 -17.56 25.38 22.79
C HIS A 50 -16.93 25.55 21.41
N ASP A 51 -16.39 26.75 21.13
CA ASP A 51 -15.64 27.02 19.90
C ASP A 51 -14.30 26.23 19.89
N PRO A 52 -13.65 26.03 18.73
CA PRO A 52 -12.34 25.39 18.70
C PRO A 52 -11.30 26.04 19.63
N ILE A 53 -10.46 25.22 20.27
CA ILE A 53 -9.47 25.65 21.27
C ILE A 53 -8.07 25.53 20.68
N VAL A 54 -7.26 26.58 20.86
CA VAL A 54 -5.86 26.62 20.44
C VAL A 54 -4.98 27.01 21.62
N ILE A 55 -4.05 26.14 21.99
CA ILE A 55 -2.99 26.35 22.97
C ILE A 55 -1.65 26.23 22.21
N SER A 56 -0.94 27.34 22.08
CA SER A 56 0.36 27.42 21.41
C SER A 56 1.52 27.64 22.37
N SER A 57 1.23 27.82 23.66
CA SER A 57 2.21 27.96 24.73
C SER A 57 1.59 27.71 26.10
N ASN A 58 2.44 27.51 27.13
CA ASN A 58 2.02 27.39 28.53
C ASN A 58 1.18 28.59 29.02
N GLN A 59 1.38 29.78 28.45
CA GLN A 59 0.68 31.00 28.84
C GLN A 59 -0.78 30.99 28.38
N ASP A 60 -1.08 30.33 27.26
CA ASP A 60 -2.44 30.30 26.71
C ASP A 60 -3.41 29.58 27.65
N PHE A 61 -2.95 28.59 28.42
CA PHE A 61 -3.76 27.95 29.46
C PHE A 61 -4.25 28.96 30.51
N ILE A 62 -3.38 29.90 30.90
CA ILE A 62 -3.67 30.93 31.91
C ILE A 62 -4.56 32.01 31.30
N ASP A 63 -4.22 32.47 30.09
CA ASP A 63 -4.92 33.56 29.41
C ASP A 63 -6.36 33.17 29.02
N GLN A 64 -6.60 31.87 28.79
CA GLN A 64 -7.92 31.30 28.54
C GLN A 64 -8.62 30.83 29.82
N GLU A 65 -8.01 31.07 30.99
CA GLU A 65 -8.57 30.79 32.32
C GLU A 65 -8.89 29.31 32.58
N TRP A 66 -8.14 28.38 31.97
CA TRP A 66 -8.28 26.95 32.24
C TRP A 66 -7.87 26.64 33.68
N SER A 67 -8.74 25.90 34.39
CA SER A 67 -8.48 25.51 35.77
C SER A 67 -7.28 24.57 35.88
N GLY A 68 -6.57 24.59 37.01
CA GLY A 68 -5.33 23.83 37.19
C GLY A 68 -4.11 24.75 37.31
N ASN A 69 -2.91 24.16 37.38
CA ASN A 69 -1.65 24.92 37.34
C ASN A 69 -0.57 24.26 36.48
N GLY A 70 -0.92 23.27 35.66
CA GLY A 70 -0.02 22.58 34.76
C GLY A 70 0.98 21.62 35.43
N SER A 71 0.87 21.38 36.74
CA SER A 71 1.69 20.36 37.42
C SER A 71 1.02 18.98 37.34
N GLU A 72 1.79 17.91 37.45
CA GLU A 72 1.27 16.53 37.48
C GLU A 72 0.15 16.34 38.52
N ALA A 73 0.32 16.95 39.70
CA ALA A 73 -0.66 16.87 40.78
C ALA A 73 -1.92 17.74 40.55
N ASN A 74 -1.85 18.73 39.66
CA ASN A 74 -2.95 19.63 39.33
C ASN A 74 -2.85 20.12 37.86
N PRO A 75 -3.08 19.23 36.87
CA PRO A 75 -2.98 19.56 35.45
C PRO A 75 -3.99 20.65 35.05
N TYR A 76 -3.75 21.32 33.93
CA TYR A 76 -4.82 22.12 33.31
C TYR A 76 -5.97 21.22 32.86
N LEU A 77 -7.22 21.68 32.96
CA LEU A 77 -8.40 20.83 32.75
C LEU A 77 -9.37 21.44 31.74
N LEU A 78 -9.56 20.72 30.63
CA LEU A 78 -10.55 20.96 29.59
C LEU A 78 -11.56 19.82 29.69
N GLN A 79 -12.82 20.11 30.04
CA GLN A 79 -13.81 19.06 30.31
C GLN A 79 -15.24 19.44 29.95
N ASP A 80 -16.09 18.43 29.73
CA ASP A 80 -17.53 18.56 29.49
C ASP A 80 -17.87 19.40 28.24
N LEU A 81 -17.03 19.37 27.20
CA LEU A 81 -17.16 20.20 26.01
C LEU A 81 -17.68 19.41 24.80
N SER A 82 -18.58 20.01 24.01
CA SER A 82 -18.84 19.60 22.62
C SER A 82 -18.21 20.61 21.68
N ILE A 83 -17.32 20.16 20.79
CA ILE A 83 -16.64 21.01 19.82
C ILE A 83 -16.81 20.38 18.43
N GLU A 84 -17.43 21.15 17.54
CA GLU A 84 -17.57 20.81 16.12
C GLU A 84 -16.63 21.70 15.28
N SER A 85 -15.81 21.10 14.42
CA SER A 85 -14.83 21.85 13.60
C SER A 85 -14.50 21.14 12.29
N ASP A 86 -14.34 21.89 11.20
CA ASP A 86 -13.81 21.39 9.92
C ASP A 86 -12.27 21.38 9.87
N ASP A 87 -11.62 21.90 10.91
CA ASP A 87 -10.18 21.84 11.16
C ASP A 87 -9.94 21.14 12.52
N LYS A 88 -9.11 21.67 13.41
CA LYS A 88 -8.85 21.08 14.74
C LYS A 88 -9.91 21.54 15.74
N CYS A 89 -10.52 20.62 16.48
CA CYS A 89 -11.38 20.97 17.62
C CYS A 89 -10.52 21.46 18.79
N ILE A 90 -9.47 20.72 19.14
CA ILE A 90 -8.44 21.15 20.09
C ILE A 90 -7.06 21.00 19.45
N SER A 91 -6.29 22.09 19.42
CA SER A 91 -4.89 22.11 18.99
C SER A 91 -4.02 22.55 20.16
N ILE A 92 -3.12 21.67 20.63
CA ILE A 92 -2.16 21.98 21.68
C ILE A 92 -0.75 21.76 21.13
N SER A 93 0.13 22.75 21.32
CA SER A 93 1.49 22.68 20.80
C SER A 93 2.48 23.43 21.69
N SER A 94 3.75 23.03 21.60
CA SER A 94 4.88 23.69 22.28
C SER A 94 4.68 23.86 23.78
N THR A 95 4.34 22.76 24.46
CA THR A 95 4.08 22.75 25.90
C THR A 95 4.64 21.48 26.56
N ASP A 96 5.11 21.61 27.79
CA ASP A 96 5.63 20.54 28.63
C ASP A 96 4.83 20.36 29.93
N VAL A 97 3.78 21.16 30.11
CA VAL A 97 2.93 21.14 31.31
C VAL A 97 1.89 20.04 31.21
N TYR A 98 1.41 19.58 32.36
CA TYR A 98 0.36 18.58 32.42
C TYR A 98 -0.99 19.18 32.08
N PHE A 99 -1.75 18.54 31.20
CA PHE A 99 -3.13 18.92 30.88
C PHE A 99 -4.03 17.70 30.69
N LYS A 100 -5.33 17.88 30.90
CA LYS A 100 -6.36 16.87 30.75
C LYS A 100 -7.47 17.36 29.84
N ILE A 101 -7.89 16.50 28.92
CA ILE A 101 -9.06 16.62 28.06
C ILE A 101 -9.96 15.45 28.47
N VAL A 102 -11.07 15.73 29.16
CA VAL A 102 -11.87 14.70 29.83
C VAL A 102 -13.36 14.88 29.51
N ASP A 103 -14.05 13.79 29.21
CA ASP A 103 -15.50 13.81 28.99
C ASP A 103 -15.90 14.87 27.94
N CYS A 104 -15.25 14.84 26.77
CA CYS A 104 -15.54 15.75 25.65
C CYS A 104 -16.12 15.00 24.44
N TYR A 105 -16.87 15.72 23.62
CA TYR A 105 -17.43 15.25 22.35
C TYR A 105 -16.85 16.06 21.20
N PHE A 106 -16.22 15.39 20.23
CA PHE A 106 -15.59 16.00 19.07
C PHE A 106 -16.23 15.47 17.79
N SER A 107 -16.67 16.36 16.91
CA SER A 107 -17.35 15.96 15.69
C SER A 107 -17.09 16.90 14.52
N TYR A 108 -17.42 16.40 13.33
CA TYR A 108 -17.62 17.22 12.15
C TYR A 108 -18.70 16.62 11.25
N GLU A 109 -19.74 17.38 10.91
CA GLU A 109 -20.85 16.87 10.09
C GLU A 109 -20.66 17.21 8.60
N ASN A 110 -19.83 16.45 7.88
CA ASN A 110 -19.79 16.52 6.41
C ASN A 110 -19.35 15.20 5.76
N GLU A 111 -19.68 15.01 4.49
CA GLU A 111 -19.40 13.77 3.74
C GLU A 111 -17.90 13.48 3.56
N GLN A 112 -17.04 14.49 3.73
CA GLN A 112 -15.59 14.37 3.53
C GLN A 112 -14.76 14.30 4.82
N ASN A 113 -15.38 14.27 6.01
CA ASN A 113 -14.73 14.13 7.32
C ASN A 113 -13.36 14.85 7.39
N GLN A 114 -13.36 16.18 7.54
CA GLN A 114 -12.12 16.98 7.49
C GLN A 114 -11.59 17.37 8.88
N GLY A 115 -12.44 17.32 9.91
CA GLY A 115 -12.08 17.75 11.26
C GLY A 115 -11.11 16.81 11.99
N ILE A 116 -10.24 17.35 12.82
CA ILE A 116 -9.38 16.64 13.76
C ILE A 116 -9.91 16.88 15.18
N GLY A 117 -10.12 15.82 15.97
CA GLY A 117 -10.60 15.96 17.34
C GLY A 117 -9.56 16.64 18.24
N VAL A 118 -8.45 15.95 18.51
CA VAL A 118 -7.33 16.51 19.30
C VAL A 118 -6.04 16.38 18.52
N SER A 119 -5.31 17.49 18.38
CA SER A 119 -4.00 17.55 17.75
C SER A 119 -2.95 18.02 18.76
N LEU A 120 -1.97 17.16 19.04
CA LEU A 120 -0.81 17.45 19.89
C LEU A 120 0.47 17.49 19.03
N GLU A 121 1.21 18.59 19.12
CA GLU A 121 2.47 18.78 18.38
C GLU A 121 3.54 19.41 19.27
N ASN A 122 4.56 18.64 19.66
CA ASN A 122 5.52 19.03 20.70
C ASN A 122 4.82 19.43 22.01
N ALA A 123 3.88 18.60 22.46
CA ALA A 123 2.99 18.85 23.59
C ALA A 123 2.93 17.63 24.52
N ASP A 124 3.83 17.57 25.49
CA ASP A 124 4.01 16.42 26.38
C ASP A 124 2.96 16.39 27.50
N ASN A 125 2.85 15.25 28.20
CA ASN A 125 2.11 15.11 29.46
C ASN A 125 0.59 15.36 29.35
N GLY A 126 0.01 15.11 28.17
CA GLY A 126 -1.42 15.20 27.92
C GLY A 126 -2.18 13.95 28.36
N PHE A 127 -3.38 14.13 28.92
CA PHE A 127 -4.33 13.05 29.20
C PHE A 127 -5.61 13.29 28.40
N ILE A 128 -6.00 12.34 27.57
CA ILE A 128 -7.21 12.37 26.74
C ILE A 128 -8.05 11.18 27.16
N GLU A 129 -9.04 11.44 28.02
CA GLU A 129 -9.77 10.40 28.75
C GLU A 129 -11.29 10.51 28.54
N GLN A 130 -11.97 9.39 28.32
CA GLN A 130 -13.45 9.33 28.27
C GLN A 130 -14.09 10.27 27.24
N CYS A 131 -13.40 10.54 26.14
CA CYS A 131 -13.91 11.40 25.07
C CYS A 131 -14.57 10.58 23.95
N HIS A 132 -15.45 11.24 23.19
CA HIS A 132 -16.10 10.71 22.00
C HIS A 132 -15.60 11.43 20.75
N PHE A 133 -15.17 10.67 19.74
CA PHE A 133 -14.64 11.19 18.46
C PHE A 133 -15.48 10.64 17.31
N VAL A 134 -16.19 11.51 16.59
CA VAL A 134 -17.21 11.07 15.62
C VAL A 134 -17.10 11.83 14.30
N ASN A 135 -17.04 11.10 13.17
CA ASN A 135 -16.99 11.69 11.81
C ASN A 135 -15.82 12.67 11.59
N LEU A 136 -14.61 12.22 11.92
CA LEU A 136 -13.39 13.04 11.86
C LEU A 136 -12.39 12.46 10.84
N ILE A 137 -11.43 13.26 10.39
CA ILE A 137 -10.28 12.75 9.64
C ILE A 137 -9.30 12.02 10.56
N TYR A 138 -9.05 12.60 11.73
CA TYR A 138 -8.29 12.03 12.84
C TYR A 138 -9.06 12.22 14.15
N GLY A 139 -9.15 11.18 14.97
CA GLY A 139 -9.68 11.31 16.33
C GLY A 139 -8.67 12.05 17.21
N VAL A 140 -7.56 11.39 17.48
CA VAL A 140 -6.41 11.94 18.19
C VAL A 140 -5.16 11.83 17.33
N SER A 141 -4.45 12.93 17.12
CA SER A 141 -3.17 12.97 16.41
C SER A 141 -2.08 13.52 17.33
N VAL A 142 -1.07 12.71 17.61
CA VAL A 142 0.05 13.00 18.50
C VAL A 142 1.35 12.91 17.71
N SER A 143 2.12 13.99 17.71
CA SER A 143 3.38 14.11 16.97
C SER A 143 4.46 14.72 17.87
N HIS A 144 5.61 14.05 18.00
CA HIS A 144 6.74 14.53 18.79
C HIS A 144 6.34 14.93 20.21
N SER A 145 5.44 14.18 20.83
CA SER A 145 4.83 14.50 22.11
C SER A 145 4.85 13.28 23.01
N ASP A 146 5.51 13.39 24.14
CA ASP A 146 5.86 12.27 25.00
C ASP A 146 4.91 12.18 26.20
N ASN A 147 4.87 11.00 26.83
CA ASN A 147 4.11 10.75 28.06
C ASN A 147 2.62 11.13 27.96
N THR A 148 2.03 10.93 26.78
CA THR A 148 0.60 11.17 26.55
C THR A 148 -0.21 9.92 26.86
N VAL A 149 -1.29 10.08 27.62
CA VAL A 149 -2.26 9.03 27.93
C VAL A 149 -3.54 9.22 27.13
N ILE A 150 -3.93 8.22 26.34
CA ILE A 150 -5.16 8.18 25.54
C ILE A 150 -5.99 6.99 26.04
N ALA A 151 -6.97 7.25 26.90
CA ALA A 151 -7.66 6.17 27.61
C ALA A 151 -9.18 6.26 27.61
N PHE A 152 -9.85 5.11 27.51
CA PHE A 152 -11.31 4.99 27.62
C PHE A 152 -12.09 5.84 26.61
N ASN A 153 -11.51 6.15 25.45
CA ASN A 153 -12.19 6.93 24.43
C ASN A 153 -13.02 6.04 23.50
N GLU A 154 -14.10 6.58 22.99
CA GLU A 154 -14.92 5.96 21.95
C GLU A 154 -14.73 6.71 20.64
N MET A 155 -14.31 5.97 19.60
CA MET A 155 -14.02 6.53 18.28
C MET A 155 -14.89 5.82 17.26
N ASP A 156 -15.67 6.60 16.51
CA ASP A 156 -16.60 6.11 15.50
C ASP A 156 -16.40 6.91 14.22
N SER A 157 -16.30 6.22 13.08
CA SER A 157 -16.36 6.87 11.76
C SER A 157 -15.19 7.83 11.48
N VAL A 158 -13.97 7.46 11.88
CA VAL A 158 -12.77 8.25 11.61
C VAL A 158 -12.08 7.78 10.33
N ASP A 159 -11.68 8.73 9.47
CA ASP A 159 -11.30 8.40 8.10
C ASP A 159 -9.87 7.91 7.94
N VAL A 160 -8.87 8.59 8.51
CA VAL A 160 -7.45 8.27 8.28
C VAL A 160 -6.86 7.46 9.43
N ALA A 161 -6.94 7.98 10.64
CA ALA A 161 -6.60 7.20 11.83
C ALA A 161 -7.40 7.65 13.04
N SER A 162 -8.04 6.71 13.74
CA SER A 162 -8.71 7.03 15.01
C SER A 162 -7.71 7.55 16.04
N ILE A 163 -6.54 6.90 16.14
CA ILE A 163 -5.38 7.39 16.90
C ILE A 163 -4.14 7.35 15.99
N ASN A 164 -3.48 8.49 15.80
CA ASN A 164 -2.17 8.59 15.16
C ASN A 164 -1.11 8.98 16.20
N LEU A 165 -0.07 8.17 16.32
CA LEU A 165 1.12 8.42 17.13
C LEU A 165 2.35 8.40 16.22
N PHE A 166 3.10 9.50 16.21
CA PHE A 166 4.26 9.66 15.36
C PHE A 166 5.44 10.24 16.13
N GLU A 167 6.57 9.52 16.13
CA GLU A 167 7.83 9.98 16.73
C GLU A 167 7.63 10.45 18.19
N SER A 168 6.96 9.62 19.01
CA SER A 168 6.61 9.88 20.41
C SER A 168 7.08 8.75 21.34
N GLU A 169 7.43 9.11 22.57
CA GLU A 169 7.96 8.20 23.60
C GLU A 169 7.07 8.13 24.85
N GLY A 170 7.00 6.95 25.48
CA GLY A 170 6.39 6.78 26.81
C GLY A 170 4.87 6.99 26.86
N CYS A 171 4.18 6.94 25.72
CA CYS A 171 2.73 7.10 25.65
C CYS A 171 1.97 5.83 26.09
N GLU A 172 0.72 6.01 26.51
CA GLU A 172 -0.18 4.93 26.91
C GLU A 172 -1.51 5.04 26.15
N VAL A 173 -1.89 4.00 25.41
CA VAL A 173 -3.16 3.91 24.67
C VAL A 173 -3.98 2.75 25.24
N LEU A 174 -4.95 3.09 26.08
CA LEU A 174 -5.57 2.12 27.00
C LEU A 174 -7.10 2.08 26.88
N ASN A 175 -7.67 0.89 26.79
CA ASN A 175 -9.13 0.69 26.91
C ASN A 175 -9.97 1.53 25.92
N ASN A 176 -9.45 1.82 24.72
CA ASN A 176 -10.21 2.56 23.71
C ASN A 176 -11.11 1.62 22.89
N SER A 177 -12.26 2.11 22.48
CA SER A 177 -13.19 1.41 21.58
C SER A 177 -13.22 2.10 20.23
N ILE A 178 -12.67 1.46 19.21
CA ILE A 178 -12.52 2.01 17.87
C ILE A 178 -13.42 1.26 16.91
N ARG A 179 -14.31 1.99 16.21
CA ARG A 179 -15.30 1.42 15.30
C ARG A 179 -15.37 2.18 13.98
N ASP A 180 -15.69 1.44 12.92
CA ASP A 180 -15.94 1.98 11.58
C ASP A 180 -14.86 2.96 11.08
N SER A 181 -13.60 2.75 11.47
CA SER A 181 -12.49 3.52 10.89
C SER A 181 -12.32 3.15 9.42
N ARG A 182 -12.19 4.16 8.54
CA ARG A 182 -12.07 3.93 7.08
C ARG A 182 -10.67 3.53 6.64
N ASN A 183 -9.67 3.75 7.50
CA ASN A 183 -8.30 3.34 7.29
C ASN A 183 -7.75 2.68 8.58
N TRP A 184 -6.83 3.31 9.31
CA TRP A 184 -6.26 2.71 10.53
C TRP A 184 -7.14 2.97 11.75
N GLY A 185 -7.32 1.96 12.61
CA GLY A 185 -7.79 2.23 13.97
C GLY A 185 -6.69 2.96 14.75
N ILE A 186 -5.51 2.36 14.83
CA ILE A 186 -4.31 2.98 15.41
C ILE A 186 -3.17 2.94 14.39
N SER A 187 -2.57 4.09 14.11
CA SER A 187 -1.30 4.18 13.38
C SER A 187 -0.20 4.62 14.36
N ALA A 188 0.72 3.72 14.68
CA ALA A 188 1.87 4.00 15.54
C ALA A 188 3.16 3.84 14.72
N ARG A 189 3.88 4.94 14.53
CA ARG A 189 5.05 5.01 13.66
C ARG A 189 6.22 5.66 14.37
N ARG A 190 7.36 4.95 14.43
CA ARG A 190 8.59 5.39 15.12
C ARG A 190 8.35 5.77 16.58
N VAL A 191 7.52 4.99 17.27
CA VAL A 191 7.24 5.20 18.69
C VAL A 191 8.15 4.34 19.55
N ILE A 192 8.42 4.80 20.76
CA ILE A 192 9.34 4.17 21.71
C ILE A 192 8.66 4.02 23.07
N ASP A 193 8.80 2.86 23.70
CA ASP A 193 8.30 2.62 25.06
C ASP A 193 6.78 2.88 25.21
N VAL A 194 5.97 2.57 24.18
CA VAL A 194 4.52 2.83 24.17
C VAL A 194 3.71 1.58 24.54
N SER A 195 2.69 1.77 25.38
CA SER A 195 1.75 0.70 25.77
C SER A 195 0.42 0.80 25.03
N PHE A 196 0.00 -0.28 24.36
CA PHE A 196 -1.31 -0.46 23.74
C PHE A 196 -2.04 -1.60 24.44
N VAL A 197 -2.95 -1.26 25.35
CA VAL A 197 -3.56 -2.26 26.25
C VAL A 197 -5.08 -2.19 26.24
N ASN A 198 -5.74 -3.34 26.15
CA ASN A 198 -7.21 -3.47 26.23
C ASN A 198 -7.98 -2.66 25.18
N ASN A 199 -7.41 -2.36 24.01
CA ASN A 199 -8.14 -1.66 22.97
C ASN A 199 -8.98 -2.66 22.15
N SER A 200 -10.16 -2.21 21.72
CA SER A 200 -11.07 -3.02 20.91
C SER A 200 -11.31 -2.37 19.54
N PHE A 201 -11.26 -3.18 18.49
CA PHE A 201 -11.35 -2.73 17.10
C PHE A 201 -12.51 -3.43 16.38
N TYR A 202 -13.48 -2.65 15.93
CA TYR A 202 -14.64 -3.10 15.16
C TYR A 202 -14.68 -2.34 13.83
N ASN A 203 -13.70 -2.61 12.97
CA ASN A 203 -13.46 -1.83 11.75
C ASN A 203 -13.75 -2.63 10.48
N GLU A 204 -14.05 -1.92 9.40
CA GLU A 204 -14.22 -2.52 8.07
C GLU A 204 -12.93 -2.59 7.25
N PHE A 205 -11.86 -1.87 7.65
CA PHE A 205 -10.61 -1.79 6.89
C PHE A 205 -9.41 -2.31 7.69
N TYR A 206 -8.71 -1.45 8.45
CA TYR A 206 -7.51 -1.84 9.17
C TYR A 206 -7.65 -1.69 10.69
N GLY A 207 -6.87 -2.50 11.42
CA GLY A 207 -6.85 -2.52 12.88
C GLY A 207 -5.77 -1.59 13.41
N MET A 208 -4.56 -2.12 13.57
CA MET A 208 -3.43 -1.39 14.10
C MET A 208 -2.18 -1.59 13.23
N GLN A 209 -1.46 -0.50 12.97
CA GLN A 209 -0.11 -0.54 12.41
C GLN A 209 0.91 -0.20 13.50
N LEU A 210 2.00 -0.97 13.56
CA LEU A 210 3.18 -0.71 14.36
C LEU A 210 4.39 -0.70 13.40
N GLU A 211 4.87 0.48 13.05
CA GLU A 211 5.96 0.65 12.07
C GLU A 211 7.18 1.27 12.71
N ASP A 212 8.34 0.66 12.47
CA ASP A 212 9.66 1.14 12.93
C ASP A 212 9.67 1.53 14.42
N SER A 213 8.94 0.79 15.24
CA SER A 213 8.70 1.11 16.66
C SER A 213 9.36 0.09 17.56
N VAL A 214 9.84 0.55 18.72
CA VAL A 214 10.65 -0.26 19.64
C VAL A 214 10.09 -0.23 21.06
N ASN A 215 10.36 -1.30 21.81
CA ASN A 215 9.97 -1.48 23.21
C ASN A 215 8.47 -1.24 23.49
N CYS A 216 7.61 -1.45 22.50
CA CYS A 216 6.17 -1.30 22.67
C CYS A 216 5.57 -2.54 23.31
N VAL A 217 4.51 -2.33 24.10
CA VAL A 217 3.78 -3.39 24.81
C VAL A 217 2.36 -3.46 24.26
N LEU A 218 1.98 -4.58 23.67
CA LEU A 218 0.66 -4.80 23.09
C LEU A 218 -0.03 -5.94 23.83
N ILE A 219 -0.97 -5.62 24.72
CA ILE A 219 -1.60 -6.62 25.60
C ILE A 219 -3.12 -6.56 25.51
N ASN A 220 -3.74 -7.74 25.37
CA ASN A 220 -5.18 -7.92 25.48
C ASN A 220 -6.00 -7.01 24.56
N ASN A 221 -5.51 -6.76 23.34
CA ASN A 221 -6.26 -6.04 22.32
C ASN A 221 -7.10 -7.03 21.50
N GLU A 222 -8.34 -6.65 21.22
CA GLU A 222 -9.33 -7.47 20.52
C GLU A 222 -9.63 -6.87 19.14
N PHE A 223 -9.38 -7.62 18.07
CA PHE A 223 -9.61 -7.19 16.70
C PHE A 223 -10.75 -8.01 16.06
N GLU A 224 -11.86 -7.37 15.67
CA GLU A 224 -12.93 -8.01 14.90
C GLU A 224 -12.71 -7.78 13.40
N LYS A 225 -12.51 -8.87 12.63
CA LYS A 225 -12.23 -8.91 11.18
C LYS A 225 -11.00 -8.14 10.67
N VAL A 226 -10.35 -7.36 11.52
CA VAL A 226 -9.09 -6.65 11.28
C VAL A 226 -7.98 -7.26 12.12
N GLY A 227 -6.79 -6.68 12.11
CA GLY A 227 -5.66 -7.22 12.88
C GLY A 227 -4.50 -6.26 12.96
N LEU A 228 -3.34 -6.81 13.28
CA LEU A 228 -2.10 -6.06 13.47
C LEU A 228 -1.26 -6.09 12.19
N TRP A 229 -0.57 -5.00 11.89
CA TRP A 229 0.47 -4.96 10.86
C TRP A 229 1.76 -4.42 11.47
N ILE A 230 2.79 -5.27 11.53
CA ILE A 230 4.11 -4.92 12.07
C ILE A 230 5.05 -4.74 10.89
N ARG A 231 5.71 -3.59 10.80
CA ARG A 231 6.72 -3.31 9.75
C ARG A 231 7.99 -2.76 10.38
N GLY A 232 9.13 -3.20 9.88
CA GLY A 232 10.42 -2.76 10.40
C GLY A 232 11.54 -2.85 9.38
N THR A 233 12.51 -1.96 9.54
CA THR A 233 13.77 -1.94 8.78
C THR A 233 14.98 -2.42 9.59
N GLU A 234 14.83 -2.55 10.92
CA GLU A 234 15.88 -2.99 11.84
C GLU A 234 15.40 -4.14 12.73
N SER A 235 16.34 -4.89 13.34
CA SER A 235 15.99 -6.06 14.16
C SER A 235 15.10 -5.71 15.34
N ASP A 236 15.36 -4.58 15.98
CA ASP A 236 14.70 -4.18 17.22
C ASP A 236 13.24 -3.80 16.95
N HIS A 237 12.89 -3.40 15.73
CA HIS A 237 11.51 -3.12 15.32
C HIS A 237 10.61 -4.37 15.39
N PHE A 238 11.21 -5.56 15.38
CA PHE A 238 10.50 -6.83 15.51
C PHE A 238 10.71 -7.49 16.88
N LEU A 239 11.93 -7.43 17.41
CA LEU A 239 12.37 -8.25 18.56
C LEU A 239 12.31 -7.55 19.92
N SER A 240 12.11 -6.23 19.96
CA SER A 240 12.05 -5.49 21.24
C SER A 240 10.62 -5.36 21.80
N ASN A 241 9.61 -5.62 20.96
CA ASN A 241 8.21 -5.42 21.30
C ASN A 241 7.63 -6.64 22.03
N THR A 242 6.73 -6.40 22.97
CA THR A 242 6.06 -7.46 23.75
C THR A 242 4.61 -7.61 23.33
N PHE A 243 4.17 -8.85 23.06
CA PHE A 243 2.81 -9.16 22.65
C PHE A 243 2.21 -10.25 23.54
N GLU A 244 1.06 -9.97 24.16
CA GLU A 244 0.39 -10.94 25.02
C GLU A 244 -1.14 -10.88 24.89
N SER A 245 -1.77 -12.04 24.78
CA SER A 245 -3.24 -12.17 24.83
C SER A 245 -4.03 -11.32 23.82
N ASN A 246 -3.43 -10.92 22.70
CA ASN A 246 -4.15 -10.25 21.62
C ASN A 246 -4.89 -11.27 20.75
N THR A 247 -6.08 -10.91 20.26
CA THR A 247 -6.91 -11.81 19.43
C THR A 247 -7.37 -11.15 18.15
N VAL A 248 -7.45 -11.95 17.08
CA VAL A 248 -8.35 -11.65 15.96
C VAL A 248 -9.55 -12.56 16.10
N GLU A 249 -10.74 -11.98 16.13
CA GLU A 249 -11.98 -12.65 16.49
C GLU A 249 -11.84 -13.34 17.86
N THR A 250 -11.72 -14.66 17.85
CA THR A 250 -11.57 -15.50 19.04
C THR A 250 -10.25 -16.28 19.05
N LYS A 251 -9.41 -16.11 18.02
CA LYS A 251 -8.13 -16.80 17.89
C LYS A 251 -6.97 -15.88 18.26
N PRO A 252 -5.87 -16.44 18.81
CA PRO A 252 -4.72 -15.63 19.19
C PRO A 252 -4.01 -15.04 17.97
N ILE A 253 -3.55 -13.80 18.10
CA ILE A 253 -2.42 -13.28 17.32
C ILE A 253 -1.16 -13.85 17.95
N SER A 254 -0.40 -14.64 17.21
CA SER A 254 0.78 -15.33 17.75
C SER A 254 2.06 -14.77 17.17
N ILE A 255 2.98 -14.40 18.06
CA ILE A 255 4.35 -14.02 17.73
C ILE A 255 5.25 -15.17 18.16
N LEU A 256 5.87 -15.84 17.19
CA LEU A 256 6.81 -16.92 17.42
C LEU A 256 8.22 -16.41 17.11
N GLU A 257 9.10 -16.46 18.08
CA GLU A 257 10.47 -15.96 17.94
C GLU A 257 11.49 -17.09 18.13
N ASN A 258 12.65 -16.97 17.47
CA ASN A 258 13.80 -17.85 17.68
C ASN A 258 13.49 -19.34 17.50
N ARG A 259 12.64 -19.68 16.53
CA ARG A 259 12.30 -21.06 16.18
C ARG A 259 13.33 -21.66 15.23
N PHE A 260 13.52 -22.97 15.36
CA PHE A 260 14.46 -23.73 14.53
C PHE A 260 13.92 -25.11 14.19
N SER A 261 13.91 -25.48 12.91
CA SER A 261 13.54 -26.83 12.45
C SER A 261 12.12 -27.25 12.90
N GLU A 262 11.18 -26.30 12.96
CA GLU A 262 9.82 -26.50 13.46
C GLU A 262 8.78 -26.47 12.34
N ILE A 263 7.78 -27.37 12.41
CA ILE A 263 6.58 -27.32 11.57
C ILE A 263 5.46 -26.65 12.38
N ILE A 264 4.96 -25.53 11.87
CA ILE A 264 3.98 -24.66 12.51
C ILE A 264 2.64 -24.80 11.76
N ASP A 265 1.63 -25.33 12.44
CA ASP A 265 0.25 -25.38 11.94
C ASP A 265 -0.40 -24.00 12.09
N ALA A 266 -0.48 -23.29 10.97
CA ALA A 266 -1.00 -21.93 10.94
C ALA A 266 -2.51 -21.86 11.26
N SER A 267 -3.26 -22.97 11.19
CA SER A 267 -4.72 -22.97 11.44
C SER A 267 -5.10 -22.66 12.89
N LEU A 268 -4.15 -22.80 13.81
CA LEU A 268 -4.32 -22.55 15.25
C LEU A 268 -4.34 -21.05 15.59
N HIS A 269 -3.97 -20.19 14.64
CA HIS A 269 -3.77 -18.76 14.85
C HIS A 269 -4.83 -17.94 14.11
N GLY A 270 -5.20 -16.80 14.68
CA GLY A 270 -6.00 -15.78 13.97
C GLY A 270 -5.13 -15.00 13.01
N GLN A 271 -3.90 -14.73 13.43
CA GLN A 271 -2.82 -14.14 12.67
C GLN A 271 -1.49 -14.68 13.22
N LEU A 272 -0.50 -14.89 12.36
CA LEU A 272 0.79 -15.47 12.76
C LEU A 272 1.96 -14.61 12.30
N PHE A 273 2.84 -14.30 13.24
CA PHE A 273 4.13 -13.68 12.99
C PHE A 273 5.24 -14.66 13.39
N LEU A 274 6.25 -14.82 12.55
CA LEU A 274 7.44 -15.60 12.84
C LEU A 274 8.67 -14.70 12.68
N PHE A 275 9.39 -14.48 13.77
CA PHE A 275 10.54 -13.58 13.81
C PHE A 275 11.84 -14.31 14.14
N ASN A 276 12.94 -13.89 13.52
CA ASN A 276 14.30 -14.37 13.79
C ASN A 276 14.38 -15.91 13.90
N SER A 277 13.79 -16.61 12.93
CA SER A 277 13.62 -18.07 12.96
C SER A 277 14.18 -18.71 11.70
N SER A 278 14.52 -19.99 11.77
CA SER A 278 15.13 -20.67 10.62
C SER A 278 14.75 -22.13 10.46
N ASP A 279 14.82 -22.62 9.22
CA ASP A 279 14.45 -24.01 8.88
C ASP A 279 13.02 -24.36 9.32
N CYS A 280 12.11 -23.38 9.30
CA CYS A 280 10.72 -23.56 9.73
C CYS A 280 9.78 -23.76 8.54
N ILE A 281 8.76 -24.59 8.73
CA ILE A 281 7.66 -24.78 7.77
C ILE A 281 6.38 -24.26 8.39
N ILE A 282 5.75 -23.27 7.77
CA ILE A 282 4.46 -22.71 8.17
C ILE A 282 3.42 -23.24 7.20
N GLU A 283 2.39 -23.93 7.69
CA GLU A 283 1.45 -24.60 6.79
C GLU A 283 -0.01 -24.66 7.25
N ASN A 284 -0.88 -24.87 6.27
CA ASN A 284 -2.27 -25.32 6.43
C ASN A 284 -3.19 -24.36 7.19
N ALA A 285 -3.45 -23.17 6.65
CA ALA A 285 -4.45 -22.27 7.22
C ALA A 285 -5.38 -21.64 6.19
N ILE A 286 -6.51 -21.16 6.71
CA ILE A 286 -7.45 -20.30 5.99
C ILE A 286 -7.53 -18.98 6.77
N PHE A 287 -7.14 -17.88 6.12
CA PHE A 287 -7.21 -16.53 6.67
C PHE A 287 -8.20 -15.69 5.83
N ASP A 288 -9.46 -15.62 6.27
CA ASP A 288 -10.57 -14.96 5.55
C ASP A 288 -10.86 -13.55 6.08
N TYR A 289 -9.83 -12.81 6.45
CA TYR A 289 -9.94 -11.56 7.19
C TYR A 289 -9.10 -10.43 6.56
N ARG A 290 -9.22 -9.22 7.12
CA ARG A 290 -8.69 -7.98 6.52
C ARG A 290 -7.29 -7.61 6.99
N HIS A 291 -6.52 -8.58 7.47
CA HIS A 291 -5.16 -8.38 7.98
C HIS A 291 -4.15 -9.26 7.23
N VAL A 292 -2.87 -9.09 7.54
CA VAL A 292 -1.82 -10.01 7.07
C VAL A 292 -2.08 -11.39 7.65
N GLY A 293 -2.16 -12.45 6.84
CA GLY A 293 -2.37 -13.81 7.37
C GLY A 293 -1.15 -14.30 8.14
N VAL A 294 -0.02 -14.40 7.43
CA VAL A 294 1.29 -14.81 7.95
C VAL A 294 2.35 -13.76 7.59
N SER A 295 3.11 -13.29 8.57
CA SER A 295 4.27 -12.41 8.34
C SER A 295 5.54 -13.05 8.91
N LEU A 296 6.59 -13.12 8.09
CA LEU A 296 7.92 -13.53 8.52
C LEU A 296 8.84 -12.31 8.52
N ALA A 297 9.60 -12.12 9.59
CA ALA A 297 10.66 -11.12 9.65
C ALA A 297 11.98 -11.74 10.09
N LEU A 298 13.10 -11.34 9.46
CA LEU A 298 14.45 -11.81 9.84
C LEU A 298 14.61 -13.34 9.81
N CYS A 299 13.81 -14.02 8.99
CA CYS A 299 13.82 -15.48 8.92
C CYS A 299 14.73 -16.00 7.81
N ASN A 300 15.31 -17.19 7.99
CA ASN A 300 16.12 -17.82 6.96
C ASN A 300 15.78 -19.28 6.71
N ASP A 301 15.85 -19.69 5.44
CA ASP A 301 15.65 -21.08 5.03
C ASP A 301 14.26 -21.63 5.44
N CYS A 302 13.22 -20.79 5.39
CA CYS A 302 11.85 -21.15 5.77
C CYS A 302 10.96 -21.47 4.56
N ILE A 303 9.87 -22.18 4.79
CA ILE A 303 8.83 -22.46 3.79
C ILE A 303 7.47 -22.06 4.34
N VAL A 304 6.73 -21.24 3.60
CA VAL A 304 5.32 -20.94 3.86
C VAL A 304 4.48 -21.63 2.79
N GLN A 305 3.57 -22.53 3.18
CA GLN A 305 2.84 -23.33 2.20
C GLN A 305 1.38 -23.62 2.52
N ASN A 306 0.60 -23.88 1.47
CA ASN A 306 -0.81 -24.32 1.58
C ASN A 306 -1.70 -23.37 2.40
N LEU A 307 -1.45 -22.06 2.30
CA LEU A 307 -2.30 -21.05 2.92
C LEU A 307 -3.37 -20.60 1.95
N ASN A 308 -4.61 -20.46 2.42
CA ASN A 308 -5.71 -20.05 1.57
C ASN A 308 -6.45 -18.85 2.17
N SER A 309 -7.08 -18.07 1.31
CA SER A 309 -7.94 -16.96 1.70
C SER A 309 -9.05 -16.79 0.66
N THR A 310 -10.28 -16.64 1.11
CA THR A 310 -11.42 -16.23 0.27
C THR A 310 -11.41 -14.73 0.04
N TYR A 311 -10.89 -13.95 0.99
CA TYR A 311 -10.76 -12.50 0.92
C TYR A 311 -9.54 -12.02 1.73
N SER A 312 -8.67 -11.24 1.10
CA SER A 312 -7.52 -10.60 1.76
C SER A 312 -7.46 -9.10 1.47
N GLN A 313 -7.49 -8.28 2.52
CA GLN A 313 -7.39 -6.82 2.39
C GLN A 313 -5.94 -6.35 2.24
N ILE A 314 -5.03 -6.76 3.15
CA ILE A 314 -3.61 -6.31 3.14
C ILE A 314 -2.77 -7.21 2.24
N CYS A 315 -2.56 -8.46 2.67
CA CYS A 315 -1.93 -9.56 1.93
C CYS A 315 -2.06 -10.87 2.71
N LEU A 316 -1.89 -12.02 2.05
CA LEU A 316 -1.91 -13.32 2.73
C LEU A 316 -0.57 -13.64 3.39
N VAL A 317 0.54 -13.41 2.68
CA VAL A 317 1.90 -13.65 3.16
C VAL A 317 2.76 -12.42 2.95
N GLU A 318 3.47 -12.04 3.99
CA GLU A 318 4.49 -10.99 3.96
C GLU A 318 5.84 -11.54 4.41
N LEU A 319 6.90 -11.23 3.66
CA LEU A 319 8.28 -11.50 4.03
C LEU A 319 9.01 -10.16 4.21
N GLN A 320 9.66 -9.97 5.35
CA GLN A 320 10.49 -8.81 5.65
C GLN A 320 11.90 -9.26 6.03
N LEU A 321 12.94 -8.75 5.36
CA LEU A 321 14.34 -9.05 5.70
C LEU A 321 14.65 -10.56 5.75
N CYS A 322 13.93 -11.36 4.96
CA CYS A 322 14.06 -12.82 4.93
C CYS A 322 15.08 -13.27 3.89
N ILE A 323 15.72 -14.43 4.14
CA ILE A 323 16.75 -15.00 3.29
C ILE A 323 16.40 -16.45 2.94
N ASN A 324 16.54 -16.86 1.68
CA ASN A 324 16.32 -18.24 1.24
C ASN A 324 14.93 -18.79 1.64
N THR A 325 13.89 -17.95 1.65
CA THR A 325 12.54 -18.35 2.07
C THR A 325 11.63 -18.57 0.86
N GLU A 326 10.89 -19.68 0.86
CA GLU A 326 9.93 -20.01 -0.19
C GLU A 326 8.49 -19.82 0.29
N VAL A 327 7.66 -19.18 -0.52
CA VAL A 327 6.20 -19.14 -0.38
C VAL A 327 5.60 -19.96 -1.51
N THR A 328 4.89 -21.03 -1.21
CA THR A 328 4.43 -21.98 -2.23
C THR A 328 3.00 -22.48 -2.03
N ARG A 329 2.25 -22.66 -3.12
CA ARG A 329 0.88 -23.22 -3.09
C ARG A 329 -0.08 -22.43 -2.17
N CYS A 330 0.10 -21.12 -2.10
CA CYS A 330 -0.78 -20.21 -1.37
C CYS A 330 -1.79 -19.55 -2.32
N ASN A 331 -3.07 -19.50 -1.93
CA ASN A 331 -4.15 -19.06 -2.83
C ASN A 331 -5.05 -18.01 -2.18
N ILE A 332 -5.36 -16.97 -2.94
CA ILE A 332 -6.28 -15.90 -2.55
C ILE A 332 -7.39 -15.85 -3.61
N ALA A 333 -8.65 -15.95 -3.20
CA ALA A 333 -9.77 -15.90 -4.13
C ALA A 333 -10.13 -14.45 -4.49
N GLU A 334 -10.11 -13.54 -3.51
CA GLU A 334 -10.33 -12.11 -3.70
C GLU A 334 -9.29 -11.28 -2.93
N SER A 335 -8.69 -10.27 -3.56
CA SER A 335 -7.70 -9.38 -2.93
C SER A 335 -8.02 -7.90 -3.17
N TYR A 336 -7.89 -7.05 -2.14
CA TYR A 336 -8.19 -5.62 -2.25
C TYR A 336 -6.95 -4.71 -2.39
N ASN A 337 -5.79 -5.12 -1.88
CA ASN A 337 -4.55 -4.32 -1.96
C ASN A 337 -3.41 -5.10 -2.65
N VAL A 338 -2.80 -6.06 -1.96
CA VAL A 338 -1.75 -6.91 -2.50
C VAL A 338 -2.01 -8.36 -2.12
N GLY A 339 -1.69 -9.33 -2.97
CA GLY A 339 -1.78 -10.75 -2.60
C GLY A 339 -0.63 -11.22 -1.70
N PHE A 340 0.60 -10.98 -2.15
CA PHE A 340 1.84 -11.36 -1.46
C PHE A 340 2.82 -10.18 -1.43
N ARG A 341 3.58 -10.01 -0.34
CA ARG A 341 4.52 -8.88 -0.23
C ARG A 341 5.90 -9.31 0.23
N PHE A 342 6.94 -9.03 -0.55
CA PHE A 342 8.33 -9.31 -0.22
C PHE A 342 9.10 -7.99 -0.10
N LEU A 343 9.60 -7.70 1.10
CA LEU A 343 10.32 -6.47 1.43
C LEU A 343 11.75 -6.79 1.89
N TYR A 344 12.74 -6.23 1.22
CA TYR A 344 14.16 -6.34 1.60
C TYR A 344 14.64 -7.80 1.70
N THR A 345 14.19 -8.67 0.79
CA THR A 345 14.47 -10.11 0.83
C THR A 345 15.65 -10.51 -0.07
N LEU A 346 16.29 -11.64 0.25
CA LEU A 346 17.40 -12.21 -0.51
C LEU A 346 17.16 -13.69 -0.82
N ASN A 347 17.28 -14.07 -2.10
CA ASN A 347 17.12 -15.46 -2.58
C ASN A 347 15.78 -16.10 -2.21
N CYS A 348 14.71 -15.31 -2.11
CA CYS A 348 13.37 -15.83 -1.80
C CYS A 348 12.62 -16.26 -3.06
N SER A 349 11.54 -17.01 -2.91
CA SER A 349 10.70 -17.41 -4.04
C SER A 349 9.21 -17.40 -3.73
N LEU A 350 8.41 -17.09 -4.75
CA LEU A 350 6.96 -17.29 -4.76
C LEU A 350 6.61 -18.27 -5.88
N THR A 351 6.12 -19.46 -5.53
CA THR A 351 5.89 -20.56 -6.47
C THR A 351 4.49 -21.16 -6.38
N GLU A 352 3.88 -21.51 -7.51
CA GLU A 352 2.61 -22.23 -7.53
C GLU A 352 1.46 -21.54 -6.76
N CYS A 353 1.51 -20.22 -6.62
CA CYS A 353 0.52 -19.42 -5.90
C CYS A 353 -0.52 -18.82 -6.84
N LYS A 354 -1.66 -18.42 -6.28
CA LYS A 354 -2.75 -17.80 -7.03
C LYS A 354 -3.32 -16.56 -6.34
N THR A 355 -3.57 -15.51 -7.12
CA THR A 355 -4.51 -14.45 -6.74
C THR A 355 -5.68 -14.40 -7.72
N GLY A 356 -6.88 -14.44 -7.17
CA GLY A 356 -8.13 -14.25 -7.89
C GLY A 356 -8.59 -12.80 -7.80
N HIS A 357 -9.88 -12.60 -8.12
CA HIS A 357 -10.50 -11.32 -8.46
C HIS A 357 -10.09 -10.18 -7.52
N SER A 358 -10.02 -8.96 -8.04
CA SER A 358 -9.88 -7.76 -7.24
C SER A 358 -10.95 -6.76 -7.65
N PRO A 359 -11.69 -6.20 -6.68
CA PRO A 359 -12.62 -5.10 -6.94
C PRO A 359 -11.91 -3.74 -7.06
N SER A 360 -10.62 -3.66 -6.72
CA SER A 360 -9.81 -2.45 -6.82
C SER A 360 -8.94 -2.47 -8.09
N ASN A 361 -8.75 -1.29 -8.68
CA ASN A 361 -8.08 -1.12 -9.97
C ASN A 361 -6.55 -1.00 -9.87
N THR A 362 -5.98 -1.01 -8.65
CA THR A 362 -4.55 -0.76 -8.37
C THR A 362 -3.83 -1.95 -7.72
N VAL A 363 -4.44 -3.14 -7.74
CA VAL A 363 -3.98 -4.28 -6.95
C VAL A 363 -2.89 -5.07 -7.66
N PHE A 364 -1.84 -5.42 -6.92
CA PHE A 364 -0.79 -6.33 -7.38
C PHE A 364 -0.97 -7.72 -6.77
N GLY A 365 -0.75 -8.76 -7.57
CA GLY A 365 -0.74 -10.14 -7.10
C GLY A 365 0.43 -10.35 -6.16
N ILE A 366 1.56 -9.72 -6.49
CA ILE A 366 2.71 -9.60 -5.61
C ILE A 366 3.36 -8.22 -5.73
N GLU A 367 3.76 -7.67 -4.59
CA GLU A 367 4.63 -6.50 -4.46
C GLU A 367 6.03 -6.93 -3.97
N MET A 368 7.05 -6.44 -4.66
CA MET A 368 8.46 -6.65 -4.34
C MET A 368 9.18 -5.32 -4.21
N TYR A 369 9.80 -5.06 -3.06
CA TYR A 369 10.59 -3.86 -2.81
C TYR A 369 11.97 -4.21 -2.28
N ASN A 370 13.01 -3.71 -2.97
CA ASN A 370 14.41 -3.89 -2.59
C ASN A 370 14.82 -5.36 -2.41
N ASN A 371 14.41 -6.21 -3.35
CA ASN A 371 14.68 -7.64 -3.31
C ASN A 371 15.89 -8.02 -4.16
N GLN A 372 16.58 -9.08 -3.77
CA GLN A 372 17.74 -9.61 -4.49
C GLN A 372 17.57 -11.10 -4.80
N ASN A 373 17.78 -11.47 -6.06
CA ASN A 373 17.72 -12.85 -6.55
C ASN A 373 16.38 -13.56 -6.28
N THR A 374 15.27 -12.82 -6.26
CA THR A 374 13.94 -13.40 -6.02
C THR A 374 13.41 -14.12 -7.26
N THR A 375 12.83 -15.31 -7.07
CA THR A 375 12.19 -16.09 -8.15
C THR A 375 10.67 -16.06 -8.01
N ILE A 376 9.98 -15.55 -9.03
CA ILE A 376 8.51 -15.59 -9.13
C ILE A 376 8.15 -16.56 -10.24
N ALA A 377 7.65 -17.74 -9.88
CA ALA A 377 7.47 -18.82 -10.84
C ALA A 377 6.15 -19.58 -10.72
N TRP A 378 5.53 -19.93 -11.86
CA TRP A 378 4.41 -20.87 -11.89
C TRP A 378 3.16 -20.33 -11.17
N ASN A 379 3.00 -19.01 -11.10
CA ASN A 379 1.88 -18.37 -10.42
C ASN A 379 0.77 -17.96 -11.40
N VAL A 380 -0.44 -17.82 -10.89
CA VAL A 380 -1.59 -17.29 -11.61
C VAL A 380 -2.10 -16.04 -10.91
N PHE A 381 -2.07 -14.89 -11.56
CA PHE A 381 -2.54 -13.64 -10.96
C PHE A 381 -3.64 -12.99 -11.82
N GLN A 382 -4.80 -12.69 -11.20
CA GLN A 382 -5.97 -12.15 -11.91
C GLN A 382 -6.87 -11.29 -11.01
N PRO A 383 -7.05 -9.95 -11.21
CA PRO A 383 -6.52 -9.09 -12.27
C PRO A 383 -5.13 -8.52 -11.98
N SER A 384 -4.48 -9.02 -10.92
CA SER A 384 -3.42 -8.29 -10.24
C SER A 384 -2.04 -8.62 -10.81
N GLY A 385 -1.21 -7.62 -11.11
CA GLY A 385 0.10 -7.83 -11.74
C GLY A 385 1.24 -8.21 -10.77
N ILE A 386 2.48 -8.17 -11.26
CA ILE A 386 3.71 -8.26 -10.48
C ILE A 386 4.34 -6.88 -10.44
N TYR A 387 4.50 -6.30 -9.25
CA TYR A 387 5.24 -5.04 -9.07
C TYR A 387 6.61 -5.30 -8.44
N CYS A 388 7.65 -4.77 -9.07
CA CYS A 388 9.04 -4.98 -8.70
C CYS A 388 9.78 -3.65 -8.69
N MET A 389 10.14 -3.19 -7.50
CA MET A 389 10.79 -1.90 -7.29
C MET A 389 12.15 -2.07 -6.59
N ASP A 390 13.14 -1.28 -7.01
CA ASP A 390 14.49 -1.24 -6.43
C ASP A 390 15.16 -2.62 -6.31
N SER A 391 14.80 -3.56 -7.16
CA SER A 391 15.16 -4.96 -7.01
C SER A 391 16.19 -5.40 -8.05
N SER A 392 16.95 -6.45 -7.76
CA SER A 392 18.00 -6.92 -8.68
C SER A 392 18.15 -8.42 -8.74
N GLY A 393 18.55 -8.93 -9.92
CA GLY A 393 18.77 -10.37 -10.12
C GLY A 393 17.49 -11.21 -10.08
N CYS A 394 16.31 -10.59 -10.11
CA CYS A 394 15.04 -11.31 -10.00
C CYS A 394 14.74 -12.08 -11.29
N THR A 395 14.16 -13.27 -11.15
CA THR A 395 13.68 -14.07 -12.28
C THR A 395 12.17 -14.28 -12.20
N ILE A 396 11.45 -13.83 -13.22
CA ILE A 396 9.99 -13.95 -13.33
C ILE A 396 9.69 -14.89 -14.49
N MET A 397 9.16 -16.09 -14.20
CA MET A 397 8.99 -17.13 -15.23
C MET A 397 7.77 -18.03 -15.09
N TYR A 398 7.23 -18.50 -16.21
CA TYR A 398 6.09 -19.43 -16.22
C TYR A 398 4.85 -18.93 -15.46
N ASN A 399 4.67 -17.62 -15.33
CA ASN A 399 3.48 -17.06 -14.70
C ASN A 399 2.40 -16.78 -15.75
N HIS A 400 1.14 -16.90 -15.34
CA HIS A 400 -0.01 -16.46 -16.11
C HIS A 400 -0.60 -15.23 -15.42
N VAL A 401 -0.42 -14.06 -16.04
CA VAL A 401 -0.95 -12.78 -15.52
C VAL A 401 -2.06 -12.33 -16.44
N LYS A 402 -3.28 -12.28 -15.89
CA LYS A 402 -4.48 -11.99 -16.65
C LYS A 402 -5.22 -10.80 -16.08
N GLY A 403 -5.52 -9.79 -16.88
CA GLY A 403 -6.35 -8.68 -16.43
C GLY A 403 -7.84 -9.04 -16.32
N ASN A 404 -8.62 -8.14 -15.73
CA ASN A 404 -10.09 -8.16 -15.84
C ASN A 404 -10.48 -7.03 -16.78
N ALA A 405 -11.48 -7.25 -17.66
CA ALA A 405 -11.94 -6.39 -18.76
C ALA A 405 -12.38 -4.94 -18.40
N GLY A 406 -11.56 -4.20 -17.66
CA GLY A 406 -11.78 -2.89 -17.06
C GLY A 406 -10.53 -2.25 -16.42
N VAL A 407 -9.44 -3.02 -16.17
CA VAL A 407 -8.29 -2.59 -15.34
C VAL A 407 -7.23 -1.79 -16.12
N GLN A 408 -6.56 -0.87 -15.44
CA GLN A 408 -5.57 0.10 -15.97
C GLN A 408 -4.10 -0.19 -15.57
N GLY A 409 -3.83 -1.27 -14.83
CA GLY A 409 -2.49 -1.62 -14.37
C GLY A 409 -1.69 -2.50 -15.34
N PRO A 410 -0.35 -2.42 -15.30
CA PRO A 410 0.52 -3.32 -16.03
C PRO A 410 0.51 -4.74 -15.45
N GLY A 411 0.71 -5.76 -16.29
CA GLY A 411 0.84 -7.15 -15.84
C GLY A 411 2.12 -7.39 -15.06
N ILE A 412 3.25 -6.90 -15.56
CA ILE A 412 4.53 -6.92 -14.85
C ILE A 412 5.15 -5.53 -14.96
N HIS A 413 5.45 -4.92 -13.82
CA HIS A 413 6.07 -3.60 -13.74
C HIS A 413 7.39 -3.68 -12.98
N LEU A 414 8.48 -3.33 -13.67
CA LEU A 414 9.79 -3.15 -13.07
C LEU A 414 10.15 -1.67 -13.02
N SER A 415 10.46 -1.19 -11.83
CA SER A 415 10.88 0.19 -11.59
C SER A 415 12.20 0.23 -10.84
N ASN A 416 13.15 1.04 -11.34
CA ASN A 416 14.53 1.12 -10.84
C ASN A 416 15.15 -0.25 -10.53
N SER A 417 14.90 -1.24 -11.40
CA SER A 417 15.24 -2.64 -11.18
C SER A 417 16.22 -3.18 -12.22
N HIS A 418 17.16 -4.03 -11.78
CA HIS A 418 18.39 -4.26 -12.51
C HIS A 418 18.72 -5.75 -12.68
N ASN A 419 19.30 -6.13 -13.81
CA ASN A 419 19.80 -7.49 -14.06
C ASN A 419 18.71 -8.57 -13.89
N CYS A 420 17.46 -8.25 -14.22
CA CYS A 420 16.33 -9.16 -14.08
C CYS A 420 16.12 -9.99 -15.35
N THR A 421 15.52 -11.17 -15.21
CA THR A 421 15.11 -12.03 -16.34
C THR A 421 13.62 -12.27 -16.31
N ILE A 422 12.93 -12.01 -17.41
CA ILE A 422 11.48 -12.23 -17.58
C ILE A 422 11.28 -13.18 -18.75
N ARG A 423 10.81 -14.41 -18.47
CA ARG A 423 10.69 -15.42 -19.52
C ARG A 423 9.53 -16.37 -19.38
N GLU A 424 9.01 -16.84 -20.51
CA GLU A 424 8.01 -17.93 -20.52
C GLU A 424 6.75 -17.59 -19.73
N ASN A 425 6.40 -16.30 -19.61
CA ASN A 425 5.15 -15.85 -19.01
C ASN A 425 4.08 -15.65 -20.09
N GLU A 426 2.82 -15.77 -19.70
CA GLU A 426 1.66 -15.38 -20.50
C GLU A 426 1.01 -14.15 -19.86
N LEU A 427 0.92 -13.06 -20.62
CA LEU A 427 0.43 -11.75 -20.17
C LEU A 427 -0.71 -11.32 -21.07
N CYS A 428 -1.95 -11.35 -20.55
CA CYS A 428 -3.13 -11.11 -21.38
C CYS A 428 -4.31 -10.40 -20.73
N GLU A 429 -5.13 -9.74 -21.55
CA GLU A 429 -6.29 -8.96 -21.10
C GLU A 429 -5.93 -7.82 -20.11
N LEU A 430 -4.68 -7.33 -20.14
CA LEU A 430 -4.15 -6.28 -19.28
C LEU A 430 -4.27 -4.89 -19.92
N TYR A 431 -3.91 -3.83 -19.19
CA TYR A 431 -3.70 -2.53 -19.81
C TYR A 431 -2.42 -2.54 -20.64
N THR A 432 -1.27 -2.72 -19.98
CA THR A 432 0.03 -2.99 -20.62
C THR A 432 0.54 -4.35 -20.16
N GLY A 433 1.15 -5.15 -21.04
CA GLY A 433 1.74 -6.43 -20.65
C GLY A 433 2.90 -6.26 -19.68
N LEU A 434 3.95 -5.56 -20.12
CA LEU A 434 5.17 -5.27 -19.38
C LEU A 434 5.49 -3.77 -19.41
N THR A 435 5.79 -3.19 -18.25
CA THR A 435 6.19 -1.77 -18.12
C THR A 435 7.52 -1.65 -17.39
N PHE A 436 8.39 -0.76 -17.88
CA PHE A 436 9.70 -0.49 -17.30
C PHE A 436 9.94 1.01 -17.12
N GLU A 437 10.26 1.42 -15.88
CA GLU A 437 10.45 2.82 -15.52
C GLU A 437 11.66 3.07 -14.60
N TRP A 438 11.92 4.36 -14.37
CA TRP A 438 12.88 4.93 -13.42
C TRP A 438 14.26 4.28 -13.41
N GLY A 439 14.88 4.16 -14.59
CA GLY A 439 16.27 3.71 -14.71
C GLY A 439 16.47 2.20 -14.65
N SER A 440 15.41 1.39 -14.76
CA SER A 440 15.56 -0.07 -14.85
C SER A 440 16.54 -0.44 -15.98
N SER A 441 17.44 -1.40 -15.75
CA SER A 441 18.48 -1.73 -16.72
C SER A 441 18.93 -3.19 -16.74
N ASN A 442 19.55 -3.58 -17.85
CA ASN A 442 20.08 -4.94 -18.08
C ASN A 442 19.02 -6.04 -17.89
N VAL A 443 17.79 -5.79 -18.35
CA VAL A 443 16.69 -6.77 -18.28
C VAL A 443 16.67 -7.64 -19.54
N THR A 444 16.61 -8.97 -19.35
CA THR A 444 16.48 -9.93 -20.46
C THR A 444 15.05 -10.46 -20.52
N ILE A 445 14.38 -10.29 -21.67
CA ILE A 445 12.96 -10.62 -21.88
C ILE A 445 12.83 -11.58 -23.05
N TYR A 446 12.43 -12.83 -22.81
CA TYR A 446 12.33 -13.81 -23.89
C TYR A 446 11.30 -14.92 -23.68
N ASN A 447 10.82 -15.52 -24.76
CA ASN A 447 9.82 -16.60 -24.73
C ASN A 447 8.49 -16.23 -24.05
N ASN A 448 8.16 -14.94 -23.89
CA ASN A 448 6.87 -14.55 -23.31
C ASN A 448 5.80 -14.51 -24.40
N LEU A 449 4.56 -14.84 -24.02
CA LEU A 449 3.37 -14.69 -24.84
C LEU A 449 2.57 -13.48 -24.33
N ILE A 450 2.43 -12.44 -25.16
CA ILE A 450 1.90 -11.13 -24.75
C ILE A 450 0.77 -10.73 -25.70
N HIS A 451 -0.48 -10.79 -25.23
CA HIS A 451 -1.61 -10.63 -26.14
C HIS A 451 -2.89 -10.08 -25.53
N ASP A 452 -3.81 -9.60 -26.38
CA ASP A 452 -5.12 -9.09 -25.98
C ASP A 452 -5.03 -7.97 -24.91
N ASN A 453 -3.95 -7.18 -24.92
CA ASN A 453 -3.77 -6.05 -24.00
C ASN A 453 -4.30 -4.75 -24.63
N ARG A 454 -4.86 -3.86 -23.82
CA ARG A 454 -5.53 -2.63 -24.28
C ARG A 454 -4.60 -1.52 -24.75
N HIS A 455 -3.32 -1.63 -24.46
CA HIS A 455 -2.33 -0.62 -24.74
C HIS A 455 -1.11 -1.26 -25.40
N TYR A 456 0.04 -1.25 -24.72
CA TYR A 456 1.27 -1.85 -25.22
C TYR A 456 1.43 -3.31 -24.78
N GLY A 457 2.08 -4.13 -25.60
CA GLY A 457 2.62 -5.40 -25.13
C GLY A 457 3.80 -5.19 -24.20
N ILE A 458 4.81 -4.44 -24.64
CA ILE A 458 5.95 -3.98 -23.83
C ILE A 458 6.13 -2.46 -23.96
N GLU A 459 6.30 -1.78 -22.83
CA GLU A 459 6.63 -0.36 -22.73
C GLU A 459 7.96 -0.15 -22.01
N VAL A 460 8.96 0.39 -22.73
CA VAL A 460 10.28 0.74 -22.18
C VAL A 460 10.42 2.26 -22.04
N GLY A 461 10.53 2.75 -20.80
CA GLY A 461 10.62 4.18 -20.48
C GLY A 461 11.95 4.84 -20.85
N GLU A 462 11.96 6.17 -20.88
CA GLU A 462 13.06 7.01 -21.40
C GLU A 462 14.43 6.76 -20.74
N THR A 463 14.42 6.44 -19.45
CA THR A 463 15.65 6.25 -18.66
C THR A 463 16.14 4.79 -18.64
N CYS A 464 15.43 3.87 -19.28
CA CYS A 464 15.73 2.44 -19.24
C CYS A 464 16.76 2.04 -20.29
N GLU A 465 17.71 1.17 -19.93
CA GLU A 465 18.81 0.81 -20.83
C GLU A 465 19.33 -0.62 -20.73
N GLY A 466 20.00 -1.08 -21.80
CA GLY A 466 20.67 -2.38 -21.84
C GLY A 466 19.73 -3.58 -21.91
N PHE A 467 18.51 -3.38 -22.42
CA PHE A 467 17.52 -4.46 -22.51
C PHE A 467 17.86 -5.41 -23.66
N ARG A 468 17.48 -6.68 -23.49
CA ARG A 468 17.57 -7.70 -24.53
C ARG A 468 16.27 -8.46 -24.65
N ILE A 469 15.53 -8.19 -25.72
CA ILE A 469 14.13 -8.57 -25.91
C ILE A 469 14.03 -9.44 -27.17
N TYR A 470 13.86 -10.75 -27.04
CA TYR A 470 13.88 -11.65 -28.21
C TYR A 470 13.00 -12.89 -28.01
N ASN A 471 12.57 -13.52 -29.10
CA ASN A 471 11.74 -14.72 -29.08
C ASN A 471 10.43 -14.60 -28.26
N ASN A 472 9.92 -13.38 -28.05
CA ASN A 472 8.57 -13.16 -27.52
C ASN A 472 7.55 -13.20 -28.65
N SER A 473 6.28 -13.41 -28.31
CA SER A 473 5.17 -13.46 -29.25
C SER A 473 4.10 -12.42 -28.89
N PHE A 474 3.79 -11.52 -29.81
CA PHE A 474 2.89 -10.39 -29.61
C PHE A 474 1.66 -10.48 -30.50
N TRP A 475 0.45 -10.53 -29.93
CA TRP A 475 -0.80 -10.60 -30.70
C TRP A 475 -1.86 -9.65 -30.14
N TYR A 476 -2.66 -9.02 -31.00
CA TYR A 476 -3.86 -8.28 -30.59
C TYR A 476 -3.64 -7.30 -29.40
N ASN A 477 -2.56 -6.52 -29.43
CA ASN A 477 -2.37 -5.42 -28.47
C ASN A 477 -2.96 -4.15 -29.11
N ASP A 478 -3.91 -3.50 -28.46
CA ASP A 478 -4.82 -2.54 -29.11
C ASP A 478 -4.15 -1.24 -29.55
N LEU A 479 -3.14 -0.74 -28.81
CA LEU A 479 -2.41 0.46 -29.22
C LEU A 479 -1.22 0.13 -30.12
N GLU A 480 -0.24 -0.59 -29.60
CA GLU A 480 0.92 -1.10 -30.35
C GLU A 480 1.49 -2.35 -29.65
N HIS A 481 2.22 -3.20 -30.36
CA HIS A 481 2.86 -4.36 -29.72
C HIS A 481 4.01 -3.98 -28.77
N ALA A 482 4.67 -2.87 -29.05
CA ALA A 482 5.82 -2.40 -28.29
C ALA A 482 6.02 -0.88 -28.45
N ILE A 483 6.63 -0.26 -27.44
CA ILE A 483 7.24 1.07 -27.53
C ILE A 483 8.59 1.08 -26.80
N ASP A 484 9.59 1.72 -27.40
CA ASP A 484 10.92 1.87 -26.84
C ASP A 484 11.37 3.34 -26.88
N ASN A 485 11.36 3.96 -25.71
CA ASN A 485 11.90 5.31 -25.51
C ASN A 485 13.27 5.30 -24.83
N GLY A 486 13.79 4.12 -24.48
CA GLY A 486 15.02 3.97 -23.73
C GLY A 486 16.28 4.10 -24.59
N HIS A 487 17.38 3.55 -24.07
CA HIS A 487 18.69 3.65 -24.71
C HIS A 487 19.38 2.30 -24.75
N THR A 488 20.11 2.00 -25.83
CA THR A 488 20.93 0.77 -25.95
C THR A 488 20.16 -0.53 -25.72
N ASN A 489 18.88 -0.54 -26.08
CA ASN A 489 18.01 -1.70 -26.02
C ASN A 489 18.07 -2.48 -27.34
N TYR A 490 18.04 -3.81 -27.26
CA TYR A 490 18.11 -4.71 -28.41
C TYR A 490 16.86 -5.57 -28.48
N TRP A 491 16.14 -5.50 -29.59
CA TRP A 491 14.89 -6.24 -29.84
C TRP A 491 15.12 -7.56 -30.60
N ASP A 492 16.32 -8.13 -30.43
CA ASP A 492 16.72 -9.43 -30.94
C ASP A 492 17.94 -9.98 -30.18
N ASP A 493 18.35 -11.21 -30.52
CA ASP A 493 19.55 -11.84 -29.98
C ASP A 493 20.86 -11.39 -30.68
N GLY A 494 20.82 -10.41 -31.58
CA GLY A 494 21.99 -9.96 -32.34
C GLY A 494 22.66 -11.03 -33.23
N ILE A 495 22.05 -12.21 -33.39
CA ILE A 495 22.58 -13.33 -34.18
C ILE A 495 21.58 -13.78 -35.24
N SER A 496 20.39 -14.22 -34.84
CA SER A 496 19.39 -14.82 -35.75
C SER A 496 17.95 -14.89 -35.22
N ILE A 497 17.69 -14.48 -33.98
CA ILE A 497 16.39 -14.66 -33.31
C ILE A 497 15.84 -13.31 -32.87
N GLY A 498 14.73 -12.91 -33.49
CA GLY A 498 13.95 -11.76 -33.10
C GLY A 498 12.64 -12.17 -32.42
N ASN A 499 11.71 -11.23 -32.35
CA ASN A 499 10.38 -11.44 -31.81
C ASN A 499 9.40 -11.85 -32.92
N GLN A 500 8.22 -12.31 -32.50
CA GLN A 500 7.14 -12.68 -33.39
C GLN A 500 5.99 -11.68 -33.23
N TRP A 501 5.53 -11.16 -34.36
CA TRP A 501 4.54 -10.09 -34.43
C TRP A 501 3.41 -10.53 -35.36
N ASP A 502 2.15 -10.40 -34.94
CA ASP A 502 1.01 -10.74 -35.79
C ASP A 502 0.82 -9.72 -36.93
N ASP A 503 1.18 -8.45 -36.74
CA ASP A 503 1.11 -7.39 -37.75
C ASP A 503 2.31 -7.34 -38.73
N TYR A 504 3.33 -8.18 -38.54
CA TYR A 504 4.52 -8.17 -39.39
C TYR A 504 4.23 -8.73 -40.79
N ASN A 505 4.46 -7.90 -41.81
CA ASN A 505 4.19 -8.21 -43.22
C ASN A 505 5.11 -9.27 -43.86
N GLY A 506 6.09 -9.79 -43.11
CA GLY A 506 7.03 -10.81 -43.58
C GLY A 506 8.25 -10.30 -44.34
N THR A 507 8.48 -8.98 -44.41
CA THR A 507 9.60 -8.37 -45.14
C THR A 507 10.31 -7.27 -44.36
N GLY A 508 11.64 -7.26 -44.39
CA GLY A 508 12.47 -6.22 -43.80
C GLY A 508 12.76 -6.42 -42.31
N VAL A 509 12.94 -5.31 -41.60
CA VAL A 509 13.05 -5.27 -40.14
C VAL A 509 11.71 -4.82 -39.55
N TYR A 510 11.45 -5.15 -38.29
CA TYR A 510 10.29 -4.60 -37.59
C TYR A 510 10.74 -3.38 -36.80
N VAL A 511 10.19 -2.21 -37.13
CA VAL A 511 10.55 -0.94 -36.47
C VAL A 511 9.75 -0.83 -35.18
N ILE A 512 10.43 -0.62 -34.06
CA ILE A 512 9.79 -0.43 -32.76
C ILE A 512 9.43 1.05 -32.61
N PRO A 513 8.16 1.40 -32.41
CA PRO A 513 7.76 2.77 -32.11
C PRO A 513 8.51 3.36 -30.91
N GLY A 514 8.68 4.68 -30.88
CA GLY A 514 9.32 5.39 -29.77
C GLY A 514 10.55 6.20 -30.19
N SER A 515 11.16 6.88 -29.22
CA SER A 515 12.29 7.80 -29.46
C SER A 515 13.65 7.10 -29.58
N ALA A 516 13.76 5.82 -29.22
CA ALA A 516 15.01 5.07 -29.25
C ALA A 516 15.50 4.74 -30.68
N GLY A 517 14.59 4.71 -31.66
CA GLY A 517 14.89 4.27 -33.03
C GLY A 517 15.23 2.78 -33.12
N SER A 518 14.76 1.98 -32.16
CA SER A 518 15.00 0.55 -32.05
C SER A 518 14.33 -0.24 -33.18
N VAL A 519 14.97 -1.35 -33.57
CA VAL A 519 14.44 -2.28 -34.56
C VAL A 519 14.70 -3.72 -34.10
N ASP A 520 13.78 -4.60 -34.43
CA ASP A 520 14.01 -6.04 -34.44
C ASP A 520 14.52 -6.44 -35.83
N HIS A 521 15.74 -6.95 -35.91
CA HIS A 521 16.39 -7.32 -37.17
C HIS A 521 16.00 -8.71 -37.69
N PHE A 522 15.42 -9.56 -36.83
CA PHE A 522 15.06 -10.94 -37.15
C PHE A 522 13.58 -11.24 -36.84
N PRO A 523 12.64 -10.37 -37.27
CA PRO A 523 11.23 -10.53 -36.93
C PRO A 523 10.64 -11.76 -37.64
N ARG A 524 9.69 -12.41 -36.97
CA ARG A 524 8.95 -13.55 -37.50
C ARG A 524 7.47 -13.21 -37.58
N SER A 525 6.81 -13.62 -38.66
CA SER A 525 5.36 -13.51 -38.81
C SER A 525 4.66 -14.60 -37.97
N ASP A 526 3.47 -14.31 -37.44
CA ASP A 526 2.58 -15.34 -36.90
C ASP A 526 2.06 -16.29 -38.00
N PRO A 527 2.30 -17.63 -37.93
CA PRO A 527 1.71 -18.58 -38.86
C PRO A 527 0.18 -18.68 -38.78
N TYR A 528 -0.48 -18.11 -37.76
CA TYR A 528 -1.93 -18.17 -37.56
C TYR A 528 -2.70 -16.89 -37.94
N TYR A 529 -2.12 -16.01 -38.79
CA TYR A 529 -2.69 -14.75 -39.32
C TYR A 529 -4.08 -14.82 -40.00
N THR A 530 -4.81 -15.93 -39.94
CA THR A 530 -6.16 -16.06 -40.52
C THR A 530 -7.24 -16.16 -39.44
N ARG A 531 -7.57 -15.05 -38.78
CA ARG A 531 -8.96 -14.88 -38.35
C ARG A 531 -9.76 -14.37 -39.54
N THR A 532 -10.46 -15.27 -40.21
CA THR A 532 -11.49 -14.93 -41.19
C THR A 532 -12.46 -13.95 -40.54
N ILE A 533 -12.39 -12.67 -40.89
CA ILE A 533 -13.43 -11.70 -40.53
C ILE A 533 -14.69 -12.18 -41.25
N THR A 534 -15.53 -12.93 -40.54
CA THR A 534 -16.90 -13.18 -40.99
C THR A 534 -17.64 -11.88 -40.74
N ILE A 535 -17.67 -11.00 -41.75
CA ILE A 535 -18.59 -9.87 -41.77
C ILE A 535 -19.99 -10.47 -41.80
N VAL A 536 -20.62 -10.63 -40.63
CA VAL A 536 -22.06 -10.82 -40.56
C VAL A 536 -22.67 -9.45 -40.85
N THR A 537 -23.00 -9.20 -42.12
CA THR A 537 -23.85 -8.08 -42.51
C THR A 537 -25.25 -8.34 -41.93
N THR A 538 -25.49 -7.88 -40.71
CA THR A 538 -26.84 -7.75 -40.17
C THR A 538 -27.45 -6.52 -40.83
N THR A 539 -28.27 -6.73 -41.87
CA THR A 539 -29.11 -5.66 -42.42
C THR A 539 -30.15 -5.26 -41.38
N THR A 540 -29.89 -4.21 -40.62
CA THR A 540 -30.91 -3.52 -39.83
C THR A 540 -31.70 -2.61 -40.76
N SER A 541 -32.94 -3.01 -41.03
CA SER A 541 -33.96 -2.14 -41.59
C SER A 541 -34.22 -0.98 -40.64
N THR A 542 -33.94 0.25 -41.08
CA THR A 542 -34.32 1.49 -40.39
C THR A 542 -35.83 1.66 -40.38
N THR A 543 -36.45 1.63 -39.19
CA THR A 543 -37.72 2.32 -38.94
C THR A 543 -37.44 3.61 -38.18
N SER A 544 -37.88 4.72 -38.77
CA SER A 544 -37.79 6.07 -38.24
C SER A 544 -38.63 6.23 -36.96
N GLY A 545 -38.05 6.76 -35.90
CA GLY A 545 -38.81 7.26 -34.76
C GLY A 545 -37.94 7.83 -33.64
N GLY A 546 -38.01 9.14 -33.45
CA GLY A 546 -37.65 9.82 -32.20
C GLY A 546 -36.26 10.45 -32.16
N ILE A 547 -36.17 11.71 -32.61
CA ILE A 547 -35.08 12.61 -32.22
C ILE A 547 -35.35 13.03 -30.76
N THR A 548 -34.52 12.56 -29.83
CA THR A 548 -34.29 13.25 -28.56
C THR A 548 -32.86 13.75 -28.55
N THR A 549 -32.75 15.07 -28.48
CA THR A 549 -31.53 15.88 -28.42
C THR A 549 -30.57 15.39 -27.33
N ILE A 550 -29.36 15.02 -27.72
CA ILE A 550 -28.24 14.78 -26.80
C ILE A 550 -27.58 16.13 -26.52
N ASN A 551 -27.40 16.43 -25.24
CA ASN A 551 -26.82 17.67 -24.72
C ASN A 551 -25.33 17.81 -25.13
N PRO A 552 -24.88 18.93 -25.76
CA PRO A 552 -23.51 19.09 -26.24
C PRO A 552 -22.46 19.40 -25.14
N THR A 553 -22.79 19.27 -23.85
CA THR A 553 -21.82 19.42 -22.75
C THR A 553 -21.13 18.11 -22.32
N LEU A 554 -21.41 16.97 -22.95
CA LEU A 554 -20.76 15.68 -22.66
C LEU A 554 -19.68 15.28 -23.69
N LEU A 555 -19.17 16.26 -24.44
CA LEU A 555 -18.11 16.09 -25.44
C LEU A 555 -16.94 17.06 -25.12
N LEU A 556 -16.41 16.99 -23.89
CA LEU A 556 -15.23 17.76 -23.47
C LEU A 556 -14.58 17.26 -22.17
N MET A 557 -14.31 15.96 -22.01
CA MET A 557 -13.38 15.45 -20.97
C MET A 557 -12.72 14.11 -21.36
N PHE A 558 -12.19 14.01 -22.57
CA PHE A 558 -11.21 12.97 -22.91
C PHE A 558 -10.08 13.62 -23.69
N GLY A 559 -9.10 14.11 -22.95
CA GLY A 559 -7.92 14.76 -23.48
C GLY A 559 -7.10 15.33 -22.33
N ILE A 560 -5.80 15.01 -22.35
CA ILE A 560 -4.72 15.46 -21.46
C ILE A 560 -4.51 14.55 -20.25
N GLY A 561 -3.62 13.58 -20.42
CA GLY A 561 -3.02 12.78 -19.36
C GLY A 561 -1.67 12.20 -19.79
N SER A 562 -0.96 12.91 -20.67
CA SER A 562 0.41 12.64 -21.06
C SER A 562 1.07 13.97 -21.41
N ILE A 563 2.32 14.13 -20.96
CA ILE A 563 3.20 15.32 -21.03
C ILE A 563 3.26 16.14 -19.72
N GLY A 564 4.35 15.94 -18.98
CA GLY A 564 4.99 17.01 -18.21
C GLY A 564 5.41 16.59 -16.80
N ILE A 565 6.68 16.24 -16.61
CA ILE A 565 7.64 16.89 -15.69
C ILE A 565 8.97 16.11 -15.77
N VAL A 566 9.87 16.57 -16.65
CA VAL A 566 11.32 16.63 -16.39
C VAL A 566 11.83 17.88 -17.11
N ALA A 567 12.11 18.95 -16.36
CA ALA A 567 13.18 19.88 -16.69
C ALA A 567 13.50 20.77 -15.48
N PHE A 568 14.75 20.66 -15.07
CA PHE A 568 15.43 21.30 -13.96
C PHE A 568 15.46 22.84 -14.05
N VAL A 569 15.59 23.45 -12.87
CA VAL A 569 16.10 24.80 -12.57
C VAL A 569 17.30 25.18 -13.43
N VAL A 570 17.30 26.37 -14.07
CA VAL A 570 18.27 27.50 -13.96
C VAL A 570 17.83 28.60 -14.96
N ILE A 571 17.56 29.81 -14.46
CA ILE A 571 18.13 31.13 -14.87
C ILE A 571 17.32 32.24 -14.16
N ILE A 572 17.95 32.80 -13.13
CA ILE A 572 17.65 34.12 -12.56
C ILE A 572 18.04 35.19 -13.61
N ILE A 573 17.43 36.38 -13.52
CA ILE A 573 17.82 37.68 -14.12
C ILE A 573 17.20 37.88 -15.52
N THR A 574 16.21 38.75 -15.76
CA THR A 574 16.26 40.20 -15.51
C THR A 574 14.88 40.89 -15.69
N LYS A 575 14.58 41.77 -14.73
CA LYS A 575 13.97 43.11 -14.87
C LYS A 575 12.55 43.30 -15.47
N LYS A 576 11.67 43.77 -14.58
CA LYS A 576 10.97 45.07 -14.64
C LYS A 576 10.44 45.48 -16.02
N ARG A 577 9.13 45.31 -16.22
CA ARG A 577 8.17 46.41 -16.09
C ARG A 577 6.74 45.89 -16.05
#